data_AF-A0A0L0SQK7-F1
#
_entry.id   AF-A0A0L0SQK7-F1
#
_cell.length_a   1.000
_cell.length_b   1.000
_cell.length_c   1.000
_cell.angle_alpha   90.00
_cell.angle_beta   90.00
_cell.angle_gamma   90.00
#
_symmetry.space_group_name_H-M   'P 1'
#
loop_
_entity.id
_entity.type
_entity.pdbx_description
1 polymer ?
#
loop_
_entity_poly.entity_id
_entity_poly.type
_entity_poly.pdbx_seq_one_letter_code
_entity_poly.pdbx_strand_id
1 'polypeptide(L)'
;MTTTGDTSKAQTTYQQSLNLQAAAVSQGIQVRALAETELPRTLRVVNMAGEDVEVLIAKKHMNRGEWTAMAHNDAGAVASMNDDWDTIFVRDAAGRSAAVHVPSASEVMVRALSTAPFVSESFRVVRNDQAEDVIAVENRTPRPILVQVTPSVSNSGRGVVGQWFEIQPGALKQWTRTDAQMVIVQYDGGVRDAVLADPASKIEFGGPEPLVIMPIEDTTKVQVTNQTKDPIEVQVSNYSGGSKAWFTLAPGASDTWSRGSKRWEAVLARHAGRVVGTYVEAGTQVVVRHLDRGLSVATLEQIPKQADAGSVLFHNATDAAVDVFVTKLAADKGDDAWFTVAAGATERWSRFGTEVMAVRRADGSRLGAPVELGMKFVLHSAQPKRNSRTRTCYMPPEMWSKLPYPAYTYPDDYVPRPWMQFYCD
;
A
#
# COMPACT_ATOMS: atom_id res chain seq x y z
N MET A 1 37.86 -13.90 20.95
CA MET A 1 36.46 -13.88 21.44
C MET A 1 35.60 -13.36 20.30
N THR A 2 34.60 -14.15 19.92
CA THR A 2 33.91 -14.13 18.62
C THR A 2 32.89 -12.99 18.51
N THR A 3 33.11 -12.10 17.53
CA THR A 3 32.22 -11.00 17.07
C THR A 3 31.07 -11.48 16.18
N THR A 4 30.64 -12.73 16.30
CA THR A 4 29.59 -13.33 15.46
C THR A 4 28.17 -12.87 15.82
N GLY A 5 28.00 -12.10 16.90
CA GLY A 5 26.69 -11.61 17.34
C GLY A 5 26.16 -10.36 16.63
N ASP A 6 27.04 -9.46 16.16
CA ASP A 6 26.64 -8.15 15.63
C ASP A 6 26.32 -8.16 14.14
N THR A 7 26.97 -9.02 13.35
CA THR A 7 26.69 -9.19 11.91
C THR A 7 25.26 -9.67 11.65
N SER A 8 24.75 -10.57 12.50
CA SER A 8 23.37 -11.06 12.43
C SER A 8 22.34 -9.94 12.64
N LYS A 9 22.61 -9.00 13.55
CA LYS A 9 21.72 -7.86 13.81
C LYS A 9 21.70 -6.87 12.65
N ALA A 10 22.86 -6.49 12.12
CA ALA A 10 22.94 -5.56 10.98
C ALA A 10 22.21 -6.10 9.75
N GLN A 11 22.36 -7.39 9.45
CA GLN A 11 21.69 -8.03 8.32
C GLN A 11 20.18 -8.17 8.54
N THR A 12 19.73 -8.43 9.77
CA THR A 12 18.32 -8.41 10.14
C THR A 12 17.71 -7.01 9.98
N THR A 13 18.40 -5.98 10.46
CA THR A 13 17.98 -4.58 10.32
C THR A 13 17.92 -4.16 8.84
N TYR A 14 18.88 -4.61 8.03
CA TYR A 14 18.87 -4.37 6.59
C TYR A 14 17.68 -5.04 5.90
N GLN A 15 17.41 -6.31 6.22
CA GLN A 15 16.22 -7.02 5.71
C GLN A 15 14.92 -6.30 6.09
N GLN A 16 14.83 -5.76 7.30
CA GLN A 16 13.70 -4.93 7.73
C GLN A 16 13.56 -3.63 6.94
N SER A 17 14.64 -3.13 6.33
CA SER A 17 14.63 -1.90 5.53
C SER A 17 14.21 -2.11 4.07
N LEU A 18 14.11 -3.35 3.56
CA LEU A 18 13.87 -3.61 2.13
C LEU A 18 12.61 -2.91 1.59
N ASN A 19 11.53 -2.86 2.37
CA ASN A 19 10.30 -2.16 1.97
C ASN A 19 10.54 -0.64 1.84
N LEU A 20 11.31 -0.06 2.77
CA LEU A 20 11.69 1.35 2.75
C LEU A 20 12.64 1.67 1.58
N GLN A 21 13.46 0.70 1.14
CA GLN A 21 14.32 0.86 -0.03
C GLN A 21 13.53 0.80 -1.33
N ALA A 22 12.56 -0.11 -1.46
CA ALA A 22 11.68 -0.16 -2.62
C ALA A 22 10.90 1.17 -2.77
N ALA A 23 10.42 1.71 -1.64
CA ALA A 23 9.81 3.03 -1.57
C ALA A 23 10.77 4.15 -2.03
N ALA A 24 12.03 4.09 -1.61
CA ALA A 24 13.06 5.04 -2.01
C ALA A 24 13.32 5.00 -3.52
N VAL A 25 13.43 3.81 -4.11
CA VAL A 25 13.78 3.62 -5.54
C VAL A 25 12.75 4.29 -6.45
N SER A 26 11.47 4.13 -6.13
CA SER A 26 10.39 4.77 -6.90
C SER A 26 10.38 6.31 -6.83
N GLN A 27 11.04 6.89 -5.82
CA GLN A 27 11.23 8.33 -5.66
C GLN A 27 12.55 8.82 -6.26
N GLY A 28 13.33 7.93 -6.90
CA GLY A 28 14.64 8.26 -7.43
C GLY A 28 15.79 8.12 -6.44
N ILE A 29 15.58 7.45 -5.30
CA ILE A 29 16.61 7.24 -4.27
C ILE A 29 17.02 5.77 -4.24
N GLN A 30 18.30 5.48 -4.36
CA GLN A 30 18.84 4.14 -4.15
C GLN A 30 19.51 4.04 -2.79
N VAL A 31 19.29 2.94 -2.08
CA VAL A 31 19.88 2.68 -0.77
C VAL A 31 20.70 1.39 -0.85
N ARG A 32 21.90 1.42 -0.28
CA ARG A 32 22.80 0.27 -0.15
C ARG A 32 23.29 0.21 1.29
N ALA A 33 23.28 -0.97 1.92
CA ALA A 33 23.99 -1.14 3.19
C ALA A 33 25.50 -1.10 2.96
N LEU A 34 26.19 -0.35 3.81
CA LEU A 34 27.65 -0.35 3.84
C LEU A 34 28.14 -1.59 4.59
N ALA A 35 29.14 -2.29 4.03
CA ALA A 35 29.77 -3.42 4.71
C ALA A 35 30.51 -2.95 5.97
N GLU A 36 30.67 -3.82 6.97
CA GLU A 36 31.41 -3.49 8.21
C GLU A 36 32.85 -3.03 7.96
N THR A 37 33.43 -3.47 6.85
CA THR A 37 34.79 -3.12 6.42
C THR A 37 34.89 -1.73 5.76
N GLU A 38 33.77 -1.11 5.38
CA GLU A 38 33.71 0.21 4.72
C GLU A 38 33.78 1.35 5.76
N LEU A 39 34.80 1.31 6.65
CA LEU A 39 34.97 2.30 7.71
C LEU A 39 35.25 3.73 7.19
N PRO A 40 34.74 4.77 7.88
CA PRO A 40 33.88 4.70 9.08
C PRO A 40 32.39 4.45 8.73
N ARG A 41 31.66 3.73 9.61
CA ARG A 41 30.19 3.52 9.56
C ARG A 41 29.46 4.87 9.60
N THR A 42 29.43 5.53 8.46
CA THR A 42 28.89 6.88 8.30
C THR A 42 27.78 6.80 7.28
N LEU A 43 26.70 7.52 7.55
CA LEU A 43 25.65 7.67 6.58
C LEU A 43 26.24 8.47 5.42
N ARG A 44 26.32 7.85 4.25
CA ARG A 44 26.84 8.51 3.05
C ARG A 44 25.69 8.90 2.15
N VAL A 45 25.65 10.15 1.74
CA VAL A 45 24.69 10.64 0.74
C VAL A 45 25.47 11.06 -0.49
N VAL A 46 25.09 10.53 -1.66
CA VAL A 46 25.72 10.82 -2.94
C VAL A 46 24.68 11.41 -3.88
N ASN A 47 24.93 12.61 -4.40
CA ASN A 47 24.06 13.21 -5.39
C ASN A 47 24.47 12.77 -6.80
N MET A 48 23.75 11.80 -7.34
CA MET A 48 23.84 11.34 -8.74
C MET A 48 22.69 11.90 -9.60
N ALA A 49 21.89 12.85 -9.09
CA ALA A 49 20.88 13.56 -9.87
C ALA A 49 21.58 14.38 -10.95
N GLY A 50 20.93 14.63 -12.10
CA GLY A 50 21.49 15.51 -13.14
C GLY A 50 21.51 17.00 -12.78
N GLU A 51 21.30 17.34 -11.51
CA GLU A 51 21.11 18.69 -10.98
C GLU A 51 21.54 18.77 -9.52
N ASP A 52 21.66 20.00 -9.01
CA ASP A 52 21.95 20.25 -7.60
C ASP A 52 20.71 19.96 -6.74
N VAL A 53 20.93 19.45 -5.54
CA VAL A 53 19.86 19.12 -4.58
C VAL A 53 20.15 19.74 -3.23
N GLU A 54 19.11 19.94 -2.44
CA GLU A 54 19.23 20.21 -1.02
C GLU A 54 18.91 18.93 -0.24
N VAL A 55 19.74 18.65 0.76
CA VAL A 55 19.61 17.46 1.62
C VAL A 55 19.44 17.90 3.07
N LEU A 56 18.46 17.35 3.77
CA LEU A 56 18.28 17.49 5.21
C LEU A 56 18.30 16.12 5.86
N ILE A 57 19.17 15.94 6.86
CA ILE A 57 19.30 14.68 7.60
C ILE A 57 18.72 14.90 8.99
N ALA A 58 17.56 14.29 9.24
CA ALA A 58 16.90 14.28 10.53
C ALA A 58 17.36 13.05 11.33
N LYS A 59 18.21 13.30 12.34
CA LYS A 59 18.68 12.28 13.27
C LYS A 59 17.67 12.11 14.40
N LYS A 60 17.45 10.87 14.83
CA LYS A 60 16.51 10.52 15.91
C LYS A 60 16.74 11.28 17.23
N HIS A 61 17.98 11.66 17.53
CA HIS A 61 18.38 12.25 18.81
C HIS A 61 18.79 13.72 18.74
N MET A 62 18.65 14.36 17.58
CA MET A 62 19.01 15.78 17.40
C MET A 62 17.80 16.57 16.89
N ASN A 63 17.82 17.89 17.15
CA ASN A 63 16.87 18.80 16.52
C ASN A 63 16.92 18.66 15.00
N ARG A 64 15.86 19.12 14.32
CA ARG A 64 15.78 19.21 12.85
C ARG A 64 17.13 19.70 12.30
N GLY A 65 17.79 18.86 11.51
CA GLY A 65 19.02 19.24 10.83
C GLY A 65 18.79 20.43 9.90
N GLU A 66 19.86 21.07 9.47
CA GLU A 66 19.78 22.13 8.47
C GLU A 66 19.75 21.53 7.06
N TRP A 67 19.14 22.26 6.12
CA TRP A 67 19.25 21.94 4.71
C TRP A 67 20.65 22.30 4.22
N THR A 68 21.32 21.34 3.60
CA THR A 68 22.65 21.52 3.00
C THR A 68 22.54 21.35 1.49
N ALA A 69 23.03 22.33 0.74
CA ALA A 69 23.15 22.21 -0.72
C ALA A 69 24.22 21.16 -1.06
N MET A 70 23.93 20.33 -2.07
CA MET A 70 24.80 19.27 -2.56
C MET A 70 24.83 19.31 -4.08
N ALA A 71 26.01 19.60 -4.63
CA ALA A 71 26.18 19.74 -6.07
C ALA A 71 26.02 18.39 -6.80
N HIS A 72 25.76 18.42 -8.11
CA HIS A 72 25.80 17.22 -8.95
C HIS A 72 27.16 16.48 -8.82
N ASN A 73 27.11 15.16 -8.64
CA ASN A 73 28.25 14.26 -8.37
C ASN A 73 29.00 14.52 -7.05
N ASP A 74 28.43 15.34 -6.16
CA ASP A 74 28.99 15.54 -4.83
C ASP A 74 28.57 14.42 -3.88
N ALA A 75 29.34 14.23 -2.80
CA ALA A 75 29.07 13.25 -1.77
C ALA A 75 29.38 13.80 -0.38
N GLY A 76 28.39 13.68 0.52
CA GLY A 76 28.55 13.99 1.93
C GLY A 76 28.60 12.72 2.78
N ALA A 77 29.44 12.73 3.82
CA ALA A 77 29.40 11.72 4.87
C ALA A 77 28.99 12.38 6.18
N VAL A 78 28.00 11.80 6.85
CA VAL A 78 27.57 12.24 8.17
C VAL A 78 27.92 11.18 9.18
N ALA A 79 28.74 11.57 10.15
CA ALA A 79 29.03 10.74 11.31
C ALA A 79 27.70 10.39 12.01
N SER A 80 27.38 9.10 12.02
CA SER A 80 26.37 8.56 12.91
C SER A 80 27.09 7.84 14.03
N MET A 81 26.69 8.15 15.27
CA MET A 81 27.38 7.64 16.45
C MET A 81 26.84 6.29 16.92
N ASN A 82 25.75 5.77 16.33
CA ASN A 82 25.05 4.56 16.78
C ASN A 82 24.49 3.74 15.62
N ASP A 83 24.11 2.48 15.88
CA ASP A 83 23.28 1.64 15.00
C ASP A 83 21.80 2.12 14.93
N ASP A 84 21.61 3.45 14.93
CA ASP A 84 20.31 4.08 14.87
C ASP A 84 19.81 4.16 13.42
N TRP A 85 18.59 4.69 13.26
CA TRP A 85 17.99 4.97 11.97
C TRP A 85 17.92 6.48 11.76
N ASP A 86 18.17 6.91 10.53
CA ASP A 86 18.12 8.31 10.12
C ASP A 86 17.03 8.51 9.05
N THR A 87 16.48 9.72 8.99
CA THR A 87 15.60 10.11 7.88
C THR A 87 16.27 11.18 7.06
N ILE A 88 16.34 10.96 5.75
CA ILE A 88 16.94 11.87 4.79
C ILE A 88 15.82 12.44 3.95
N PHE A 89 15.76 13.76 3.88
CA PHE A 89 14.90 14.51 2.99
C PHE A 89 15.77 15.09 1.88
N VAL A 90 15.27 15.02 0.66
CA VAL A 90 15.93 15.57 -0.52
C VAL A 90 14.91 16.41 -1.27
N ARG A 91 15.32 17.58 -1.75
CA ARG A 91 14.53 18.38 -2.68
C ARG A 91 15.42 19.01 -3.73
N ASP A 92 14.85 19.32 -4.88
CA ASP A 92 15.54 20.05 -5.95
C ASP A 92 14.95 21.45 -6.16
N ALA A 93 15.58 22.21 -7.05
CA ALA A 93 15.14 23.56 -7.42
C ALA A 93 13.77 23.59 -8.12
N ALA A 94 13.32 22.48 -8.68
CA ALA A 94 11.99 22.35 -9.29
C ALA A 94 10.89 22.08 -8.23
N GLY A 95 11.26 21.97 -6.95
CA GLY A 95 10.34 21.73 -5.84
C GLY A 95 9.90 20.27 -5.71
N ARG A 96 10.52 19.34 -6.46
CA ARG A 96 10.31 17.91 -6.23
C ARG A 96 10.97 17.54 -4.91
N SER A 97 10.34 16.64 -4.16
CA SER A 97 10.88 16.19 -2.89
C SER A 97 10.73 14.69 -2.74
N ALA A 98 11.66 14.10 -2.01
CA ALA A 98 11.66 12.70 -1.66
C ALA A 98 12.22 12.55 -0.25
N ALA A 99 11.87 11.46 0.40
CA ALA A 99 12.48 11.13 1.68
C ALA A 99 12.64 9.63 1.86
N VAL A 100 13.64 9.26 2.64
CA VAL A 100 13.92 7.86 2.96
C VAL A 100 14.30 7.71 4.43
N HIS A 101 13.82 6.65 5.07
CA HIS A 101 14.23 6.26 6.41
C HIS A 101 15.15 5.04 6.30
N VAL A 102 16.41 5.19 6.72
CA VAL A 102 17.46 4.18 6.52
C VAL A 102 18.23 3.91 7.81
N PRO A 103 18.83 2.72 7.95
CA PRO A 103 19.85 2.50 8.98
C PRO A 103 21.02 3.47 8.79
N SER A 104 21.63 3.93 9.88
CA SER A 104 22.76 4.88 9.84
C SER A 104 23.99 4.37 9.07
N ALA A 105 24.16 3.06 8.91
CA ALA A 105 25.24 2.46 8.12
C ALA A 105 24.81 2.21 6.66
N SER A 106 24.24 3.22 6.01
CA SER A 106 23.77 3.13 4.63
C SER A 106 24.43 4.16 3.72
N GLU A 107 24.53 3.82 2.44
CA GLU A 107 24.79 4.75 1.35
C GLU A 107 23.48 5.04 0.63
N VAL A 108 23.17 6.31 0.49
CA VAL A 108 21.95 6.81 -0.15
C VAL A 108 22.35 7.61 -1.37
N MET A 109 22.06 7.07 -2.55
CA MET A 109 22.32 7.69 -3.83
C MET A 109 21.04 8.36 -4.34
N VAL A 110 21.05 9.68 -4.45
CA VAL A 110 19.99 10.46 -5.08
C VAL A 110 20.19 10.42 -6.59
N ARG A 111 19.19 10.03 -7.37
CA ARG A 111 19.21 10.08 -8.85
C ARG A 111 18.20 11.13 -9.32
N ALA A 112 17.33 10.82 -10.26
CA ALA A 112 16.29 11.74 -10.69
C ALA A 112 15.08 11.68 -9.74
N LEU A 113 14.80 12.77 -9.03
CA LEU A 113 13.64 12.85 -8.16
C LEU A 113 12.33 12.74 -8.96
N SER A 114 11.43 11.90 -8.46
CA SER A 114 10.07 11.76 -9.00
C SER A 114 9.23 12.99 -8.70
N THR A 115 8.28 13.31 -9.58
CA THR A 115 7.25 14.34 -9.34
C THR A 115 6.09 13.84 -8.49
N ALA A 116 5.94 12.52 -8.35
CA ALA A 116 4.90 11.90 -7.54
C ALA A 116 5.51 11.33 -6.25
N PRO A 117 5.00 11.70 -5.06
CA PRO A 117 5.42 11.06 -3.82
C PRO A 117 5.03 9.59 -3.87
N PHE A 118 5.96 8.71 -3.48
CA PHE A 118 5.64 7.30 -3.33
C PHE A 118 4.82 7.08 -2.07
N VAL A 119 3.78 6.27 -2.21
CA VAL A 119 2.96 5.80 -1.11
C VAL A 119 3.05 4.28 -1.14
N SER A 120 3.69 3.69 -0.13
CA SER A 120 3.69 2.23 0.04
C SER A 120 2.24 1.76 0.13
N GLU A 121 1.97 0.54 -0.34
CA GLU A 121 0.62 0.01 -0.27
C GLU A 121 0.13 -0.19 1.18
N SER A 122 0.98 -0.09 2.18
CA SER A 122 0.55 -0.07 3.59
C SER A 122 -0.23 1.20 3.95
N PHE A 123 -0.14 2.24 3.12
CA PHE A 123 -0.73 3.55 3.34
C PHE A 123 -1.72 3.91 2.24
N ARG A 124 -2.72 4.69 2.62
CA ARG A 124 -3.50 5.52 1.71
C ARG A 124 -3.39 6.96 2.19
N VAL A 125 -2.84 7.83 1.34
CA VAL A 125 -2.72 9.26 1.64
C VAL A 125 -3.80 10.01 0.87
N VAL A 126 -4.66 10.71 1.60
CA VAL A 126 -5.70 11.58 1.05
C VAL A 126 -5.56 12.98 1.62
N ARG A 127 -6.22 13.96 0.99
CA ARG A 127 -6.27 15.31 1.55
C ARG A 127 -7.09 15.32 2.84
N ASN A 128 -6.61 16.05 3.84
CA ASN A 128 -7.32 16.36 5.06
C ASN A 128 -8.05 17.70 4.89
N ASP A 129 -9.34 17.63 4.59
CA ASP A 129 -10.16 18.83 4.33
C ASP A 129 -10.49 19.62 5.61
N GLN A 130 -10.11 19.12 6.80
CA GLN A 130 -10.41 19.77 8.07
C GLN A 130 -9.38 20.82 8.50
N ALA A 131 -8.13 20.73 8.05
CA ALA A 131 -7.07 21.66 8.42
C ALA A 131 -5.89 21.62 7.45
N GLU A 132 -5.45 22.80 7.00
CA GLU A 132 -4.38 22.96 5.99
C GLU A 132 -2.97 22.70 6.53
N ASP A 133 -2.79 22.80 7.86
CA ASP A 133 -1.51 22.66 8.54
C ASP A 133 -1.46 21.39 9.41
N VAL A 134 -2.30 20.39 9.15
CA VAL A 134 -2.38 19.17 9.96
C VAL A 134 -2.04 17.94 9.13
N ILE A 135 -1.11 17.14 9.64
CA ILE A 135 -0.95 15.75 9.24
C ILE A 135 -1.73 14.90 10.22
N ALA A 136 -2.62 14.05 9.70
CA ALA A 136 -3.43 13.13 10.50
C ALA A 136 -3.11 11.67 10.12
N VAL A 137 -3.03 10.78 11.09
CA VAL A 137 -2.81 9.34 10.88
C VAL A 137 -3.95 8.57 11.52
N GLU A 138 -4.66 7.77 10.72
CA GLU A 138 -5.72 6.86 11.14
C GLU A 138 -5.22 5.42 11.09
N ASN A 139 -5.38 4.69 12.19
CA ASN A 139 -5.07 3.28 12.23
C ASN A 139 -6.28 2.45 11.73
N ARG A 140 -6.20 1.87 10.53
CA ARG A 140 -7.24 0.98 9.99
C ARG A 140 -6.97 -0.50 10.26
N THR A 141 -5.88 -0.83 10.95
CA THR A 141 -5.54 -2.21 11.32
C THR A 141 -6.32 -2.66 12.57
N PRO A 142 -6.48 -3.96 12.81
CA PRO A 142 -7.17 -4.47 14.00
C PRO A 142 -6.32 -4.41 15.28
N ARG A 143 -5.07 -3.93 15.21
CA ARG A 143 -4.13 -3.88 16.34
C ARG A 143 -3.61 -2.45 16.54
N PRO A 144 -3.15 -2.08 17.75
CA PRO A 144 -2.47 -0.81 17.95
C PRO A 144 -1.24 -0.68 17.06
N ILE A 145 -0.95 0.54 16.60
CA ILE A 145 0.26 0.86 15.85
C ILE A 145 1.08 1.91 16.58
N LEU A 146 2.39 1.90 16.38
CA LEU A 146 3.26 2.98 16.86
C LEU A 146 3.60 3.88 15.70
N VAL A 147 3.45 5.20 15.87
CA VAL A 147 3.70 6.20 14.83
C VAL A 147 4.71 7.22 15.30
N GLN A 148 5.66 7.55 14.44
CA GLN A 148 6.62 8.63 14.62
C GLN A 148 6.51 9.58 13.43
N VAL A 149 6.42 10.89 13.70
CA VAL A 149 6.42 11.94 12.66
C VAL A 149 7.72 12.72 12.76
N THR A 150 8.50 12.74 11.68
CA THR A 150 9.85 13.32 11.63
C THR A 150 9.99 14.32 10.47
N PRO A 151 10.77 15.40 10.60
CA PRO A 151 11.53 15.82 11.78
C PRO A 151 10.67 16.21 12.99
N SER A 152 11.18 15.98 14.20
CA SER A 152 10.53 16.48 15.40
C SER A 152 10.64 18.00 15.47
N VAL A 153 9.50 18.69 15.45
CA VAL A 153 9.41 20.13 15.73
C VAL A 153 9.11 20.31 17.21
N SER A 154 10.16 20.38 18.02
CA SER A 154 10.04 20.82 19.42
C SER A 154 10.17 22.35 19.45
N ASN A 155 9.04 23.06 19.46
CA ASN A 155 9.04 24.51 19.73
C ASN A 155 9.10 24.82 21.23
N SER A 156 8.91 23.82 22.10
CA SER A 156 8.73 24.01 23.55
C SER A 156 9.87 23.46 24.43
N GLY A 157 10.95 22.94 23.85
CA GLY A 157 12.13 22.46 24.60
C GLY A 157 11.88 21.29 25.56
N ARG A 158 10.67 20.73 25.59
CA ARG A 158 10.28 19.59 26.45
C ARG A 158 9.64 18.42 25.70
N GLY A 159 9.49 18.53 24.38
CA GLY A 159 9.06 17.40 23.54
C GLY A 159 10.24 16.47 23.32
N VAL A 160 10.10 15.19 23.68
CA VAL A 160 11.13 14.18 23.44
C VAL A 160 11.26 13.97 21.93
N VAL A 161 12.38 14.40 21.36
CA VAL A 161 12.71 14.15 19.94
C VAL A 161 12.62 12.64 19.68
N GLY A 162 11.88 12.27 18.64
CA GLY A 162 11.72 10.87 18.24
C GLY A 162 10.75 10.03 19.09
N GLN A 163 9.81 10.67 19.79
CA GLN A 163 8.75 9.96 20.49
C GLN A 163 7.85 9.17 19.52
N TRP A 164 7.57 7.93 19.88
CA TRP A 164 6.55 7.09 19.26
C TRP A 164 5.21 7.31 19.95
N PHE A 165 4.15 7.43 19.15
CA PHE A 165 2.77 7.58 19.60
C PHE A 165 1.99 6.31 19.27
N GLU A 166 1.38 5.69 20.28
CA GLU A 166 0.47 4.57 20.07
C GLU A 166 -0.89 5.08 19.57
N ILE A 167 -1.38 4.49 18.49
CA ILE A 167 -2.71 4.77 17.91
C ILE A 167 -3.52 3.48 17.93
N GLN A 168 -4.63 3.48 18.67
CA GLN A 168 -5.55 2.35 18.78
C GLN A 168 -6.27 2.06 17.44
N PRO A 169 -6.76 0.83 17.21
CA PRO A 169 -7.60 0.50 16.05
C PRO A 169 -8.77 1.49 15.86
N GLY A 170 -8.93 2.01 14.66
CA GLY A 170 -9.96 2.99 14.29
C GLY A 170 -9.74 4.41 14.84
N ALA A 171 -8.68 4.64 15.63
CA ALA A 171 -8.38 5.95 16.17
C ALA A 171 -7.60 6.81 15.16
N LEU A 172 -7.76 8.13 15.29
CA LEU A 172 -7.06 9.16 14.54
C LEU A 172 -6.15 9.94 15.48
N LYS A 173 -4.91 10.19 15.08
CA LYS A 173 -3.99 11.12 15.74
C LYS A 173 -3.56 12.22 14.79
N GLN A 174 -3.39 13.44 15.30
CA GLN A 174 -3.10 14.63 14.50
C GLN A 174 -1.87 15.36 15.01
N TRP A 175 -1.15 15.99 14.10
CA TRP A 175 0.02 16.82 14.36
C TRP A 175 0.00 18.06 13.47
N THR A 176 0.11 19.24 14.07
CA THR A 176 0.29 20.50 13.33
C THR A 176 1.69 20.56 12.72
N ARG A 177 1.78 20.72 11.40
CA ARG A 177 2.99 20.70 10.59
C ARG A 177 2.85 21.69 9.43
N THR A 178 3.84 22.55 9.28
CA THR A 178 3.91 23.55 8.21
C THR A 178 4.74 23.11 7.02
N ASP A 179 5.52 22.03 7.17
CA ASP A 179 6.39 21.46 6.15
C ASP A 179 6.08 19.96 5.99
N ALA A 180 6.43 19.40 4.83
CA ALA A 180 6.38 17.96 4.60
C ALA A 180 7.15 17.18 5.67
N GLN A 181 6.57 16.06 6.13
CA GLN A 181 7.13 15.20 7.16
C GLN A 181 7.14 13.76 6.69
N MET A 182 8.11 12.99 7.15
CA MET A 182 8.04 11.55 7.07
C MET A 182 7.21 11.03 8.24
N VAL A 183 6.17 10.25 7.93
CA VAL A 183 5.39 9.50 8.90
C VAL A 183 5.85 8.06 8.85
N ILE A 184 6.47 7.62 9.94
CA ILE A 184 7.00 6.27 10.12
C ILE A 184 6.02 5.51 11.00
N VAL A 185 5.55 4.36 10.52
CA VAL A 185 4.67 3.48 11.28
C VAL A 185 5.44 2.20 11.58
N GLN A 186 5.39 1.78 12.84
CA GLN A 186 5.88 0.49 13.30
C GLN A 186 4.68 -0.40 13.63
N TYR A 187 4.61 -1.54 12.94
CA TYR A 187 3.59 -2.58 13.08
C TYR A 187 4.23 -3.89 13.56
N ASP A 188 3.44 -4.72 14.23
CA ASP A 188 3.74 -6.08 14.73
C ASP A 188 5.20 -6.57 14.63
N GLY A 189 5.92 -6.61 15.76
CA GLY A 189 7.27 -7.17 15.81
C GLY A 189 8.37 -6.28 15.25
N GLY A 190 8.08 -5.01 14.98
CA GLY A 190 9.10 -4.03 14.59
C GLY A 190 9.22 -3.76 13.10
N VAL A 191 8.29 -4.29 12.28
CA VAL A 191 8.21 -3.94 10.86
C VAL A 191 7.91 -2.45 10.75
N ARG A 192 8.76 -1.73 10.02
CA ARG A 192 8.59 -0.30 9.77
C ARG A 192 8.19 -0.07 8.34
N ASP A 193 7.25 0.82 8.15
CA ASP A 193 6.95 1.42 6.86
C ASP A 193 6.89 2.94 7.03
N ALA A 194 7.06 3.68 5.95
CA ALA A 194 7.06 5.12 6.02
C ALA A 194 6.49 5.78 4.76
N VAL A 195 5.91 6.96 4.95
CA VAL A 195 5.37 7.77 3.87
C VAL A 195 5.72 9.23 4.07
N LEU A 196 6.15 9.89 3.00
CA LEU A 196 6.32 11.34 2.97
C LEU A 196 4.93 11.97 2.82
N ALA A 197 4.58 12.88 3.73
CA ALA A 197 3.28 13.51 3.77
C ALA A 197 3.41 15.02 3.90
N ASP A 198 2.72 15.74 3.03
CA ASP A 198 2.60 17.19 3.08
C ASP A 198 1.66 17.62 4.23
N PRO A 199 1.73 18.89 4.68
CA PRO A 199 0.65 19.50 5.44
C PRO A 199 -0.71 19.28 4.76
N ALA A 200 -1.77 19.21 5.56
CA ALA A 200 -3.11 18.83 5.10
C ALA A 200 -3.21 17.38 4.56
N SER A 201 -2.33 16.46 4.96
CA SER A 201 -2.48 15.04 4.62
C SER A 201 -3.22 14.26 5.69
N LYS A 202 -4.16 13.40 5.29
CA LYS A 202 -4.71 12.31 6.12
C LYS A 202 -4.16 10.98 5.60
N ILE A 203 -3.45 10.28 6.46
CA ILE A 203 -2.82 9.00 6.19
C ILE A 203 -3.66 7.91 6.85
N GLU A 204 -4.20 7.01 6.06
CA GLU A 204 -4.86 5.81 6.54
C GLU A 204 -3.86 4.65 6.46
N PHE A 205 -3.45 4.10 7.60
CA PHE A 205 -2.55 2.95 7.65
C PHE A 205 -3.34 1.65 7.68
N GLY A 206 -3.26 0.89 6.59
CA GLY A 206 -3.97 -0.39 6.38
C GLY A 206 -3.21 -1.62 6.85
N GLY A 207 -1.95 -1.47 7.26
CA GLY A 207 -1.07 -2.58 7.63
C GLY A 207 -0.16 -3.01 6.48
N PRO A 208 0.91 -3.78 6.78
CA PRO A 208 1.88 -4.23 5.78
C PRO A 208 1.24 -5.08 4.68
N GLU A 209 1.92 -5.15 3.53
CA GLU A 209 1.53 -6.03 2.43
C GLU A 209 1.38 -7.49 2.93
N PRO A 210 0.23 -8.14 2.68
CA PRO A 210 -0.09 -9.40 3.32
C PRO A 210 0.61 -10.57 2.63
N LEU A 211 0.86 -10.42 1.32
CA LEU A 211 1.37 -11.43 0.41
C LEU A 211 2.53 -10.83 -0.39
N VAL A 212 3.68 -11.47 -0.40
CA VAL A 212 4.80 -11.12 -1.29
C VAL A 212 4.92 -12.17 -2.38
N ILE A 213 5.01 -11.71 -3.62
CA ILE A 213 5.01 -12.56 -4.81
C ILE A 213 6.41 -12.55 -5.43
N MET A 214 7.03 -13.72 -5.57
CA MET A 214 8.39 -13.85 -6.10
C MET A 214 8.48 -14.99 -7.12
N PRO A 215 9.32 -14.91 -8.16
CA PRO A 215 9.52 -16.03 -9.07
C PRO A 215 10.28 -17.18 -8.39
N ILE A 216 10.03 -18.41 -8.81
CA ILE A 216 10.81 -19.62 -8.46
C ILE A 216 11.35 -20.29 -9.71
N GLU A 217 12.38 -21.12 -9.55
CA GLU A 217 13.01 -21.83 -10.67
C GLU A 217 12.05 -22.78 -11.40
N ASP A 218 11.18 -23.46 -10.65
CA ASP A 218 10.23 -24.41 -11.23
C ASP A 218 8.95 -23.70 -11.71
N THR A 219 8.95 -23.37 -13.01
CA THR A 219 7.83 -22.70 -13.72
C THR A 219 6.53 -23.50 -13.78
N THR A 220 6.49 -24.71 -13.23
CA THR A 220 5.30 -25.59 -13.24
C THR A 220 4.62 -25.67 -11.87
N LYS A 221 5.12 -24.95 -10.87
CA LYS A 221 4.66 -25.03 -9.48
C LYS A 221 4.24 -23.68 -8.93
N VAL A 222 3.33 -23.71 -7.97
CA VAL A 222 3.08 -22.58 -7.07
C VAL A 222 3.52 -23.01 -5.68
N GLN A 223 4.41 -22.25 -5.06
CA GLN A 223 4.83 -22.47 -3.68
C GLN A 223 4.13 -21.45 -2.77
N VAL A 224 3.63 -21.88 -1.62
CA VAL A 224 3.09 -20.96 -0.60
C VAL A 224 3.88 -21.14 0.68
N THR A 225 4.37 -20.03 1.23
CA THR A 225 5.18 -20.00 2.47
C THR A 225 4.46 -19.18 3.53
N ASN A 226 4.28 -19.74 4.71
CA ASN A 226 3.79 -19.01 5.88
C ASN A 226 4.96 -18.32 6.60
N GLN A 227 5.09 -17.01 6.47
CA GLN A 227 6.02 -16.18 7.25
C GLN A 227 5.33 -15.45 8.42
N THR A 228 4.08 -15.78 8.72
CA THR A 228 3.40 -15.26 9.90
C THR A 228 3.89 -15.99 11.17
N LYS A 229 3.54 -15.45 12.34
CA LYS A 229 3.88 -16.06 13.65
C LYS A 229 2.95 -17.21 14.04
N ASP A 230 1.81 -17.33 13.37
CA ASP A 230 0.74 -18.26 13.72
C ASP A 230 0.53 -19.29 12.59
N PRO A 231 -0.02 -20.48 12.88
CA PRO A 231 -0.46 -21.39 11.82
C PRO A 231 -1.56 -20.73 10.98
N ILE A 232 -1.47 -20.87 9.66
CA ILE A 232 -2.46 -20.34 8.71
C ILE A 232 -3.07 -21.49 7.92
N GLU A 233 -4.29 -21.29 7.44
CA GLU A 233 -4.90 -22.19 6.46
C GLU A 233 -4.72 -21.59 5.07
N VAL A 234 -4.26 -22.37 4.11
CA VAL A 234 -4.10 -21.95 2.72
C VAL A 234 -4.91 -22.82 1.78
N GLN A 235 -5.37 -22.23 0.69
CA GLN A 235 -6.06 -22.92 -0.39
C GLN A 235 -5.52 -22.40 -1.71
N VAL A 236 -5.06 -23.31 -2.57
CA VAL A 236 -4.68 -22.99 -3.94
C VAL A 236 -5.77 -23.54 -4.85
N SER A 237 -6.22 -22.76 -5.83
CA SER A 237 -7.29 -23.16 -6.72
C SER A 237 -7.03 -24.53 -7.36
N ASN A 238 -8.12 -25.19 -7.68
CA ASN A 238 -8.14 -26.48 -8.35
C ASN A 238 -8.38 -26.35 -9.86
N TYR A 239 -8.26 -25.14 -10.43
CA TYR A 239 -8.50 -24.86 -11.84
C TYR A 239 -7.74 -25.83 -12.77
N SER A 240 -6.53 -26.22 -12.36
CA SER A 240 -5.68 -27.19 -13.08
C SER A 240 -5.70 -28.62 -12.51
N GLY A 241 -6.76 -29.03 -11.78
CA GLY A 241 -6.92 -30.39 -11.23
C GLY A 241 -6.52 -30.57 -9.75
N GLY A 242 -6.72 -29.55 -8.91
CA GLY A 242 -6.37 -29.56 -7.47
C GLY A 242 -7.50 -29.94 -6.49
N SER A 243 -7.28 -29.70 -5.19
CA SER A 243 -8.25 -29.95 -4.11
C SER A 243 -8.88 -28.64 -3.60
N LYS A 244 -10.17 -28.66 -3.25
CA LYS A 244 -10.88 -27.55 -2.57
C LYS A 244 -10.56 -27.48 -1.07
N ALA A 245 -9.71 -28.37 -0.55
CA ALA A 245 -9.37 -28.41 0.87
C ALA A 245 -8.51 -27.21 1.28
N TRP A 246 -8.70 -26.77 2.52
CA TRP A 246 -7.78 -25.88 3.21
C TRP A 246 -6.66 -26.72 3.82
N PHE A 247 -5.42 -26.28 3.65
CA PHE A 247 -4.21 -26.92 4.18
C PHE A 247 -3.62 -26.04 5.26
N THR A 248 -3.31 -26.60 6.43
CA THR A 248 -2.67 -25.83 7.50
C THR A 248 -1.16 -25.77 7.28
N LEU A 249 -0.61 -24.57 7.20
CA LEU A 249 0.84 -24.31 7.21
C LEU A 249 1.26 -23.77 8.57
N ALA A 250 2.18 -24.45 9.24
CA ALA A 250 2.83 -23.97 10.45
C ALA A 250 3.68 -22.70 10.17
N PRO A 251 4.00 -21.89 11.19
CA PRO A 251 4.92 -20.76 11.05
C PRO A 251 6.26 -21.18 10.43
N GLY A 252 6.71 -20.46 9.42
CA GLY A 252 7.94 -20.75 8.66
C GLY A 252 7.83 -21.91 7.66
N ALA A 253 6.72 -22.65 7.64
CA ALA A 253 6.53 -23.77 6.73
C ALA A 253 6.18 -23.30 5.31
N SER A 254 6.44 -24.16 4.33
CA SER A 254 5.98 -23.98 2.96
C SER A 254 5.44 -25.28 2.39
N ASP A 255 4.53 -25.17 1.44
CA ASP A 255 4.03 -26.29 0.66
C ASP A 255 3.95 -25.89 -0.83
N THR A 256 3.86 -26.87 -1.71
CA THR A 256 4.00 -26.66 -3.15
C THR A 256 2.97 -27.45 -3.94
N TRP A 257 2.36 -26.78 -4.91
CA TRP A 257 1.32 -27.33 -5.77
C TRP A 257 1.79 -27.38 -7.22
N SER A 258 1.83 -28.57 -7.80
CA SER A 258 2.08 -28.76 -9.23
C SER A 258 0.85 -28.34 -10.04
N ARG A 259 1.07 -27.50 -11.06
CA ARG A 259 -0.02 -26.88 -11.85
C ARG A 259 0.25 -26.84 -13.36
N GLY A 260 1.45 -27.21 -13.79
CA GLY A 260 1.84 -27.13 -15.20
C GLY A 260 2.25 -25.71 -15.60
N SER A 261 3.02 -25.55 -16.66
CA SER A 261 3.58 -24.25 -17.04
C SER A 261 2.51 -23.28 -17.52
N LYS A 262 2.70 -22.00 -17.20
CA LYS A 262 1.85 -20.87 -17.61
C LYS A 262 0.39 -20.93 -17.17
N ARG A 263 0.08 -21.77 -16.18
CA ARG A 263 -1.24 -21.82 -15.56
C ARG A 263 -1.34 -20.77 -14.48
N TRP A 264 -2.52 -20.19 -14.33
CA TRP A 264 -2.80 -19.19 -13.30
C TRP A 264 -3.67 -19.78 -12.22
N GLU A 265 -3.36 -19.44 -10.98
CA GLU A 265 -3.98 -20.03 -9.80
C GLU A 265 -4.31 -18.94 -8.79
N ALA A 266 -5.48 -19.07 -8.17
CA ALA A 266 -5.82 -18.31 -6.99
C ALA A 266 -5.15 -18.94 -5.77
N VAL A 267 -4.48 -18.12 -4.98
CA VAL A 267 -3.90 -18.51 -3.69
C VAL A 267 -4.61 -17.71 -2.63
N LEU A 268 -5.30 -18.41 -1.73
CA LEU A 268 -5.95 -17.87 -0.55
C LEU A 268 -5.17 -18.30 0.69
N ALA A 269 -5.09 -17.39 1.66
CA ALA A 269 -4.64 -17.68 3.01
C ALA A 269 -5.66 -17.11 4.00
N ARG A 270 -5.94 -17.83 5.08
CA ARG A 270 -6.84 -17.39 6.13
C ARG A 270 -6.35 -17.74 7.53
N HIS A 271 -6.73 -16.91 8.49
CA HIS A 271 -6.52 -17.14 9.92
C HIS A 271 -7.49 -16.27 10.71
N ALA A 272 -8.07 -16.80 11.80
CA ALA A 272 -8.97 -16.07 12.70
C ALA A 272 -10.09 -15.27 11.99
N GLY A 273 -10.70 -15.86 10.94
CA GLY A 273 -11.78 -15.23 10.17
C GLY A 273 -11.33 -14.14 9.19
N ARG A 274 -10.03 -13.90 9.04
CA ARG A 274 -9.45 -13.05 7.99
C ARG A 274 -9.03 -13.90 6.81
N VAL A 275 -9.24 -13.40 5.60
CA VAL A 275 -8.81 -14.04 4.35
C VAL A 275 -8.04 -13.00 3.53
N VAL A 276 -6.91 -13.41 2.97
CA VAL A 276 -6.17 -12.65 1.95
C VAL A 276 -6.01 -13.55 0.73
N GLY A 277 -5.92 -12.95 -0.45
CA GLY A 277 -5.88 -13.68 -1.70
C GLY A 277 -5.04 -12.99 -2.75
N THR A 278 -4.45 -13.79 -3.64
CA THR A 278 -3.80 -13.31 -4.87
C THR A 278 -4.08 -14.27 -6.02
N TYR A 279 -3.78 -13.82 -7.24
CA TYR A 279 -3.89 -14.61 -8.46
C TYR A 279 -2.54 -14.61 -9.17
N VAL A 280 -1.87 -15.76 -9.23
CA VAL A 280 -0.47 -15.89 -9.66
C VAL A 280 -0.29 -16.94 -10.75
N GLU A 281 0.75 -16.79 -11.55
CA GLU A 281 1.16 -17.79 -12.53
C GLU A 281 2.00 -18.89 -11.87
N ALA A 282 1.95 -20.12 -12.39
CA ALA A 282 2.91 -21.17 -12.07
C ALA A 282 4.35 -20.69 -12.36
N GLY A 283 5.29 -21.06 -11.51
CA GLY A 283 6.61 -20.42 -11.41
C GLY A 283 6.70 -19.33 -10.35
N THR A 284 5.75 -19.30 -9.42
CA THR A 284 5.68 -18.24 -8.40
C THR A 284 5.64 -18.82 -6.98
N GLN A 285 6.35 -18.16 -6.07
CA GLN A 285 6.20 -18.29 -4.62
C GLN A 285 5.33 -17.15 -4.08
N VAL A 286 4.30 -17.51 -3.32
CA VAL A 286 3.47 -16.59 -2.54
C VAL A 286 3.87 -16.70 -1.07
N VAL A 287 4.42 -15.64 -0.52
CA VAL A 287 4.85 -15.57 0.88
C VAL A 287 3.80 -14.82 1.68
N VAL A 288 3.09 -15.51 2.57
CA VAL A 288 2.09 -14.93 3.46
C VAL A 288 2.81 -14.36 4.68
N ARG A 289 2.90 -13.03 4.77
CA ARG A 289 3.57 -12.34 5.89
C ARG A 289 2.59 -11.87 6.95
N HIS A 290 1.42 -11.39 6.52
CA HIS A 290 0.41 -10.82 7.40
C HIS A 290 -0.99 -11.11 6.88
N LEU A 291 -1.95 -11.34 7.79
CA LEU A 291 -3.38 -11.50 7.47
C LEU A 291 -4.24 -10.35 8.03
N ASP A 292 -3.61 -9.44 8.78
CA ASP A 292 -4.27 -8.34 9.48
C ASP A 292 -4.46 -7.08 8.62
N ARG A 293 -4.13 -7.14 7.32
CA ARG A 293 -4.29 -5.99 6.43
C ARG A 293 -5.76 -5.59 6.39
N GLY A 294 -6.05 -4.40 6.92
CA GLY A 294 -7.39 -3.82 6.86
C GLY A 294 -7.68 -3.38 5.44
N LEU A 295 -8.39 -4.20 4.67
CA LEU A 295 -9.13 -3.89 3.41
C LEU A 295 -8.50 -2.96 2.33
N SER A 296 -7.23 -2.59 2.39
CA SER A 296 -6.57 -1.74 1.37
C SER A 296 -5.24 -2.39 1.05
N VAL A 297 -4.91 -2.85 -0.17
CA VAL A 297 -4.84 -2.15 -1.48
C VAL A 297 -4.90 -3.22 -2.59
N ALA A 298 -5.37 -2.98 -3.82
CA ALA A 298 -5.77 -1.76 -4.50
C ALA A 298 -7.28 -1.67 -4.71
N THR A 299 -7.82 -0.46 -4.51
CA THR A 299 -9.12 0.14 -4.86
C THR A 299 -10.31 -0.75 -5.18
N LEU A 300 -10.35 -2.01 -4.79
CA LEU A 300 -11.49 -2.88 -4.88
C LEU A 300 -12.21 -2.79 -3.54
N GLU A 301 -12.90 -1.68 -3.36
CA GLU A 301 -13.69 -1.41 -2.17
C GLU A 301 -14.73 -2.51 -2.02
N GLN A 302 -14.73 -3.17 -0.86
CA GLN A 302 -15.68 -4.23 -0.54
C GLN A 302 -16.79 -3.65 0.33
N ILE A 303 -18.00 -3.62 -0.22
CA ILE A 303 -19.19 -3.12 0.47
C ILE A 303 -20.06 -4.33 0.83
N PRO A 304 -20.11 -4.74 2.11
CA PRO A 304 -20.88 -5.90 2.52
C PRO A 304 -22.39 -5.65 2.40
N LYS A 305 -23.15 -6.73 2.15
CA LYS A 305 -24.63 -6.76 2.11
C LYS A 305 -25.26 -5.84 1.06
N GLN A 306 -24.60 -5.64 -0.08
CA GLN A 306 -25.10 -4.86 -1.22
C GLN A 306 -25.57 -5.73 -2.38
N ALA A 307 -25.21 -7.01 -2.39
CA ALA A 307 -25.70 -8.00 -3.34
C ALA A 307 -26.64 -8.99 -2.63
N ASP A 308 -27.40 -9.77 -3.41
CA ASP A 308 -28.17 -10.88 -2.84
C ASP A 308 -27.22 -11.92 -2.26
N ALA A 309 -27.63 -12.63 -1.20
CA ALA A 309 -26.81 -13.56 -0.41
C ALA A 309 -26.18 -14.72 -1.21
N GLY A 310 -26.59 -14.94 -2.47
CA GLY A 310 -26.01 -15.93 -3.39
C GLY A 310 -25.28 -15.30 -4.59
N SER A 311 -24.92 -14.03 -4.50
CA SER A 311 -24.33 -13.28 -5.62
C SER A 311 -23.26 -12.29 -5.18
N VAL A 312 -22.51 -11.82 -6.16
CA VAL A 312 -21.47 -10.83 -6.02
C VAL A 312 -21.72 -9.75 -7.06
N LEU A 313 -21.60 -8.50 -6.66
CA LEU A 313 -21.63 -7.35 -7.57
C LEU A 313 -20.21 -6.82 -7.78
N PHE A 314 -19.92 -6.38 -8.99
CA PHE A 314 -18.70 -5.62 -9.27
C PHE A 314 -19.05 -4.37 -10.05
N HIS A 315 -18.57 -3.22 -9.58
CA HIS A 315 -18.70 -1.94 -10.24
C HIS A 315 -17.31 -1.44 -10.66
N ASN A 316 -17.13 -1.19 -11.95
CA ASN A 316 -15.91 -0.58 -12.46
C ASN A 316 -16.01 0.94 -12.38
N ALA A 317 -15.55 1.56 -11.30
CA ALA A 317 -15.54 3.02 -11.15
C ALA A 317 -14.32 3.69 -11.83
N THR A 318 -13.56 2.95 -12.63
CA THR A 318 -12.46 3.51 -13.44
C THR A 318 -12.99 4.15 -14.73
N ASP A 319 -12.10 4.83 -15.45
CA ASP A 319 -12.34 5.46 -16.75
C ASP A 319 -12.03 4.55 -17.95
N ALA A 320 -11.63 3.30 -17.71
CA ALA A 320 -11.33 2.32 -18.74
C ALA A 320 -12.06 1.00 -18.50
N ALA A 321 -12.24 0.21 -19.55
CA ALA A 321 -12.73 -1.16 -19.38
C ALA A 321 -11.68 -2.02 -18.66
N VAL A 322 -12.15 -2.96 -17.86
CA VAL A 322 -11.28 -3.92 -17.14
C VAL A 322 -11.82 -5.32 -17.35
N ASP A 323 -10.94 -6.32 -17.33
CA ASP A 323 -11.35 -7.70 -17.33
C ASP A 323 -11.49 -8.19 -15.90
N VAL A 324 -12.62 -8.80 -15.58
CA VAL A 324 -12.91 -9.36 -14.26
C VAL A 324 -13.09 -10.85 -14.39
N PHE A 325 -12.50 -11.57 -13.47
CA PHE A 325 -12.60 -13.00 -13.31
C PHE A 325 -13.02 -13.27 -11.88
N VAL A 326 -14.03 -14.10 -11.67
CA VAL A 326 -14.38 -14.59 -10.33
C VAL A 326 -14.23 -16.10 -10.38
N THR A 327 -13.32 -16.64 -9.56
CA THR A 327 -13.00 -18.06 -9.54
C THR A 327 -14.23 -18.94 -9.31
N LYS A 328 -14.04 -20.24 -9.55
CA LYS A 328 -14.93 -21.33 -9.13
C LYS A 328 -14.24 -22.27 -8.15
N LEU A 329 -13.92 -21.77 -6.97
CA LEU A 329 -13.41 -22.59 -5.88
C LEU A 329 -14.50 -23.54 -5.36
N ALA A 330 -15.80 -23.20 -5.44
CA ALA A 330 -16.84 -23.99 -4.76
C ALA A 330 -17.81 -24.82 -5.63
N ALA A 331 -18.03 -24.56 -6.93
CA ALA A 331 -19.11 -25.23 -7.70
C ALA A 331 -18.79 -25.59 -9.17
N ASP A 332 -19.52 -26.58 -9.71
CA ASP A 332 -19.19 -27.33 -10.94
C ASP A 332 -19.77 -26.72 -12.23
N LYS A 333 -20.42 -25.54 -12.16
CA LYS A 333 -21.24 -24.96 -13.26
C LYS A 333 -21.03 -23.47 -13.57
N GLY A 334 -19.98 -22.82 -13.05
CA GLY A 334 -19.63 -21.47 -13.54
C GLY A 334 -18.98 -21.53 -14.92
N ASP A 335 -18.74 -20.37 -15.54
CA ASP A 335 -17.77 -20.17 -16.62
C ASP A 335 -16.54 -19.42 -16.05
N ASP A 336 -15.31 -19.90 -16.32
CA ASP A 336 -14.03 -19.36 -15.80
C ASP A 336 -13.48 -18.32 -16.78
N ALA A 337 -14.40 -17.67 -17.50
CA ALA A 337 -14.09 -16.66 -18.47
C ALA A 337 -13.71 -15.35 -17.78
N TRP A 338 -12.81 -14.62 -18.42
CA TRP A 338 -12.66 -13.20 -18.16
C TRP A 338 -13.84 -12.46 -18.77
N PHE A 339 -14.44 -11.56 -18.01
CA PHE A 339 -15.54 -10.71 -18.44
C PHE A 339 -15.05 -9.27 -18.52
N THR A 340 -15.14 -8.65 -19.69
CA THR A 340 -14.82 -7.24 -19.83
C THR A 340 -15.96 -6.40 -19.27
N VAL A 341 -15.68 -5.63 -18.22
CA VAL A 341 -16.60 -4.70 -17.58
C VAL A 341 -16.23 -3.28 -18.01
N ALA A 342 -17.15 -2.62 -18.73
CA ALA A 342 -16.95 -1.26 -19.22
C ALA A 342 -16.76 -0.27 -18.06
N ALA A 343 -16.13 0.87 -18.34
CA ALA A 343 -16.01 1.99 -17.41
C ALA A 343 -17.39 2.44 -16.92
N GLY A 344 -17.56 2.60 -15.61
CA GLY A 344 -18.82 2.95 -14.95
C GLY A 344 -19.87 1.82 -14.91
N ALA A 345 -19.62 0.64 -15.47
CA ALA A 345 -20.60 -0.45 -15.50
C ALA A 345 -20.62 -1.25 -14.19
N THR A 346 -21.74 -1.93 -13.94
CA THR A 346 -21.88 -2.90 -12.85
C THR A 346 -22.30 -4.25 -13.41
N GLU A 347 -21.57 -5.28 -13.02
CA GLU A 347 -21.86 -6.67 -13.34
C GLU A 347 -22.27 -7.44 -12.08
N ARG A 348 -23.01 -8.53 -12.31
CA ARG A 348 -23.50 -9.42 -11.25
C ARG A 348 -23.23 -10.87 -11.60
N TRP A 349 -22.68 -11.61 -10.65
CA TRP A 349 -22.49 -13.05 -10.79
C TRP A 349 -23.09 -13.81 -9.62
N SER A 350 -23.91 -14.81 -9.92
CA SER A 350 -24.35 -15.79 -8.91
C SER A 350 -23.20 -16.76 -8.60
N ARG A 351 -22.89 -16.93 -7.32
CA ARG A 351 -21.75 -17.73 -6.82
C ARG A 351 -22.14 -18.47 -5.54
N PHE A 352 -21.33 -19.44 -5.15
CA PHE A 352 -21.47 -20.20 -3.92
C PHE A 352 -20.09 -20.31 -3.25
N GLY A 353 -20.02 -20.33 -1.92
CA GLY A 353 -18.76 -20.49 -1.18
C GLY A 353 -17.81 -19.28 -1.25
N THR A 354 -16.59 -19.49 -0.77
CA THR A 354 -15.49 -18.51 -0.81
C THR A 354 -14.85 -18.52 -2.19
N GLU A 355 -14.72 -17.35 -2.80
CA GLU A 355 -14.13 -17.20 -4.14
C GLU A 355 -12.98 -16.16 -4.12
N VAL A 356 -12.28 -16.00 -5.24
CA VAL A 356 -11.37 -14.89 -5.52
C VAL A 356 -11.87 -14.16 -6.74
N MET A 357 -11.99 -12.83 -6.62
CA MET A 357 -12.16 -11.94 -7.74
C MET A 357 -10.78 -11.46 -8.16
N ALA A 358 -10.40 -11.78 -9.39
CA ALA A 358 -9.26 -11.18 -10.05
C ALA A 358 -9.74 -10.09 -11.02
N VAL A 359 -9.10 -8.94 -10.98
CA VAL A 359 -9.27 -7.86 -11.96
C VAL A 359 -7.98 -7.74 -12.74
N ARG A 360 -8.06 -7.68 -14.06
CA ARG A 360 -6.96 -7.42 -14.97
C ARG A 360 -7.20 -6.11 -15.71
N ARG A 361 -6.24 -5.19 -15.63
CA ARG A 361 -6.25 -3.94 -16.41
C ARG A 361 -5.60 -4.18 -17.78
N ALA A 362 -5.81 -3.24 -18.70
CA ALA A 362 -5.27 -3.31 -20.06
C ALA A 362 -3.73 -3.31 -20.11
N ASP A 363 -3.08 -2.74 -19.10
CA ASP A 363 -1.62 -2.76 -18.91
C ASP A 363 -1.08 -4.13 -18.45
N GLY A 364 -1.96 -5.11 -18.21
CA GLY A 364 -1.61 -6.45 -17.75
C GLY A 364 -1.52 -6.60 -16.22
N SER A 365 -1.60 -5.50 -15.46
CA SER A 365 -1.63 -5.56 -13.99
C SER A 365 -2.87 -6.30 -13.50
N ARG A 366 -2.70 -7.06 -12.40
CA ARG A 366 -3.78 -7.88 -11.83
C ARG A 366 -3.90 -7.66 -10.33
N LEU A 367 -5.15 -7.61 -9.87
CA LEU A 367 -5.52 -7.50 -8.47
C LEU A 367 -6.37 -8.70 -8.10
N GLY A 368 -6.10 -9.34 -6.97
CA GLY A 368 -6.91 -10.42 -6.44
C GLY A 368 -7.52 -10.02 -5.09
N ALA A 369 -8.80 -10.31 -4.88
CA ALA A 369 -9.44 -10.15 -3.59
C ALA A 369 -10.29 -11.37 -3.25
N PRO A 370 -10.32 -11.82 -1.98
CA PRO A 370 -11.29 -12.82 -1.55
C PRO A 370 -12.71 -12.27 -1.69
N VAL A 371 -13.63 -13.16 -1.98
CA VAL A 371 -15.03 -12.86 -2.26
C VAL A 371 -15.92 -13.57 -1.26
N GLU A 372 -16.72 -12.79 -0.54
CA GLU A 372 -17.86 -13.29 0.22
C GLU A 372 -19.15 -12.96 -0.54
N LEU A 373 -20.13 -13.87 -0.47
CA LEU A 373 -21.43 -13.64 -1.09
C LEU A 373 -22.19 -12.50 -0.42
N GLY A 374 -22.99 -11.79 -1.20
CA GLY A 374 -23.69 -10.59 -0.74
C GLY A 374 -22.81 -9.32 -0.77
N MET A 375 -21.56 -9.40 -1.20
CA MET A 375 -20.67 -8.24 -1.34
C MET A 375 -20.80 -7.54 -2.69
N LYS A 376 -20.59 -6.22 -2.68
CA LYS A 376 -20.30 -5.40 -3.86
C LYS A 376 -18.82 -5.00 -3.83
N PHE A 377 -18.13 -5.25 -4.92
CA PHE A 377 -16.78 -4.79 -5.18
C PHE A 377 -16.85 -3.53 -6.04
N VAL A 378 -16.13 -2.48 -5.68
CA VAL A 378 -16.01 -1.27 -6.51
C VAL A 378 -14.56 -1.05 -6.83
N LEU A 379 -14.17 -1.10 -8.10
CA LEU A 379 -12.81 -0.79 -8.54
C LEU A 379 -12.66 0.70 -8.81
N HIS A 380 -11.89 1.42 -8.00
CA HIS A 380 -11.54 2.82 -8.25
C HIS A 380 -10.22 2.96 -9.03
N SER A 381 -10.04 4.07 -9.73
CA SER A 381 -8.76 4.40 -10.38
C SER A 381 -7.66 4.58 -9.33
N ALA A 382 -6.43 4.10 -9.63
CA ALA A 382 -5.29 4.21 -8.71
C ALA A 382 -4.87 5.66 -8.43
N GLN A 383 -5.35 6.62 -9.23
CA GLN A 383 -5.29 8.03 -8.90
C GLN A 383 -6.67 8.49 -8.46
N PRO A 384 -6.83 9.14 -7.29
CA PRO A 384 -7.94 10.06 -7.13
C PRO A 384 -7.82 11.03 -8.31
N LYS A 385 -8.89 11.19 -9.09
CA LYS A 385 -8.96 12.27 -10.08
C LYS A 385 -8.44 13.51 -9.37
N ARG A 386 -7.32 14.07 -9.84
CA ARG A 386 -6.87 15.40 -9.45
C ARG A 386 -8.14 16.25 -9.56
N ASN A 387 -8.65 16.78 -8.44
CA ASN A 387 -9.95 17.45 -8.37
C ASN A 387 -10.03 18.53 -9.46
N SER A 388 -10.44 18.16 -10.67
CA SER A 388 -11.08 19.04 -11.61
C SER A 388 -12.43 19.23 -10.96
N ARG A 389 -12.56 20.27 -10.11
CA ARG A 389 -13.76 20.67 -9.36
C ARG A 389 -14.97 19.90 -9.86
N THR A 390 -15.26 18.74 -9.25
CA THR A 390 -16.51 18.03 -9.55
C THR A 390 -17.56 18.96 -9.01
N ARG A 391 -18.23 19.66 -9.93
CA ARG A 391 -19.30 20.55 -9.54
C ARG A 391 -20.31 19.73 -8.77
N THR A 392 -20.60 20.13 -7.55
CA THR A 392 -21.56 19.39 -6.74
C THR A 392 -22.92 19.81 -7.25
N CYS A 393 -23.63 18.87 -7.86
CA CYS A 393 -24.93 19.12 -8.44
C CYS A 393 -26.03 18.76 -7.43
N TYR A 394 -26.88 19.71 -7.04
CA TYR A 394 -28.03 19.45 -6.16
C TYR A 394 -29.34 19.84 -6.82
N MET A 395 -30.11 18.85 -7.27
CA MET A 395 -31.43 19.07 -7.86
C MET A 395 -32.51 19.07 -6.75
N PRO A 396 -33.27 20.16 -6.56
CA PRO A 396 -34.29 20.23 -5.53
C PRO A 396 -35.39 19.18 -5.75
N PRO A 397 -36.00 18.61 -4.68
CA PRO A 397 -37.01 17.55 -4.74
C PRO A 397 -38.15 17.81 -5.74
N GLU A 398 -38.58 19.07 -5.86
CA GLU A 398 -39.67 19.48 -6.76
C GLU A 398 -39.34 19.26 -8.24
N MET A 399 -38.07 19.33 -8.63
CA MET A 399 -37.63 19.21 -10.03
C MET A 399 -37.57 17.75 -10.50
N TRP A 400 -37.48 16.79 -9.58
CA TRP A 400 -37.55 15.36 -9.90
C TRP A 400 -38.89 14.98 -10.54
N SER A 401 -39.97 15.66 -10.16
CA SER A 401 -41.31 15.46 -10.75
C SER A 401 -41.42 15.90 -12.21
N LYS A 402 -40.44 16.65 -12.72
CA LYS A 402 -40.42 17.16 -14.10
C LYS A 402 -39.60 16.30 -15.06
N LEU A 403 -38.97 15.24 -14.58
CA LEU A 403 -38.24 14.29 -15.42
C LEU A 403 -39.20 13.31 -16.09
N PRO A 404 -38.87 12.82 -17.31
CA PRO A 404 -39.72 11.88 -18.03
C PRO A 404 -39.80 10.49 -17.39
N TYR A 405 -38.91 10.17 -16.44
CA TYR A 405 -38.87 8.91 -15.72
C TYR A 405 -38.85 9.12 -14.19
N PRO A 406 -39.23 8.12 -13.38
CA PRO A 406 -39.17 8.19 -11.92
C PRO A 406 -37.74 8.40 -11.39
N ALA A 407 -37.61 9.06 -10.22
CA ALA A 407 -36.30 9.43 -9.65
C ALA A 407 -35.30 8.27 -9.52
N TYR A 408 -35.78 7.06 -9.17
CA TYR A 408 -34.92 5.88 -8.97
C TYR A 408 -34.24 5.36 -10.25
N THR A 409 -34.59 5.87 -11.44
CA THR A 409 -33.93 5.49 -12.70
C THR A 409 -32.68 6.30 -13.01
N TYR A 410 -32.37 7.31 -12.21
CA TYR A 410 -31.23 8.20 -12.41
C TYR A 410 -30.19 8.04 -11.30
N PRO A 411 -28.90 8.28 -11.61
CA PRO A 411 -27.86 8.43 -10.59
C PRO A 411 -28.21 9.53 -9.56
N ASP A 412 -27.74 9.37 -8.32
CA ASP A 412 -28.00 10.31 -7.22
C ASP A 412 -27.49 11.75 -7.50
N ASP A 413 -26.58 11.91 -8.46
CA ASP A 413 -25.98 13.18 -8.90
C ASP A 413 -26.48 13.66 -10.27
N TYR A 414 -27.55 13.06 -10.80
CA TYR A 414 -28.05 13.38 -12.13
C TYR A 414 -28.74 14.74 -12.20
N VAL A 415 -28.18 15.66 -13.01
CA VAL A 415 -28.83 16.90 -13.43
C VAL A 415 -28.85 16.99 -14.96
N PRO A 416 -30.01 17.14 -15.62
CA PRO A 416 -30.09 17.34 -17.06
C PRO A 416 -29.23 18.53 -17.52
N ARG A 417 -28.60 18.43 -18.70
CA ARG A 417 -27.70 19.48 -19.24
C ARG A 417 -28.26 20.91 -19.20
N PRO A 418 -29.55 21.18 -19.50
CA PRO A 418 -30.09 22.54 -19.42
C PRO A 418 -30.09 23.12 -18.00
N TRP A 419 -30.01 22.26 -17.00
CA TRP A 419 -30.15 22.60 -15.58
C TRP A 419 -28.83 22.59 -14.83
N MET A 420 -27.77 22.03 -15.41
CA MET A 420 -26.44 21.96 -14.79
C MET A 420 -25.90 23.33 -14.39
N GLN A 421 -26.18 24.38 -15.15
CA GLN A 421 -25.71 25.74 -14.82
C GLN A 421 -26.39 26.37 -13.60
N PHE A 422 -27.53 25.84 -13.16
CA PHE A 422 -28.31 26.38 -12.04
C PHE A 422 -28.14 25.58 -10.76
N TYR A 423 -27.82 24.29 -10.88
CA TYR A 423 -27.80 23.37 -9.76
C TYR A 423 -26.44 22.74 -9.51
N CYS A 424 -25.43 23.02 -10.33
CA CYS A 424 -24.07 22.52 -10.16
C CYS A 424 -23.10 23.67 -9.89
N ASP A 425 -22.50 23.70 -8.70
CA ASP A 425 -21.52 24.70 -8.27
C ASP A 425 -20.09 24.39 -8.76
#